data_AF-A0A938T8B2-F1
#
_entry.id   AF-A0A938T8B2-F1
#
_cell.length_a   1.000
_cell.length_b   1.000
_cell.length_c   1.000
_cell.angle_alpha   90.00
_cell.angle_beta   90.00
_cell.angle_gamma   90.00
#
_symmetry.space_group_name_H-M   'P 1'
#
loop_
_entity.id
_entity.type
_entity.pdbx_description
1 polymer ?
#
loop_
_entity_poly.entity_id
_entity_poly.type
_entity_poly.pdbx_seq_one_letter_code
_entity_poly.pdbx_strand_id
1 'polypeptide(L)' 'MVEADYPLIQGLDLKFLYDFFDPNTDAKSGKVERYSAGVEFMPFSGVEVRPLLRITKDTTIPNRDYTDVHVMFHLYL' A
#
# COMPACT_ATOMS: atom_id res chain seq x y z
N MET A 1 -8.61 -4.41 -3.40
CA MET A 1 -7.52 -3.42 -3.54
C MET A 1 -7.99 -2.35 -4.50
N VAL A 2 -7.86 -1.09 -4.10
CA VAL A 2 -8.06 0.10 -4.93
C VAL A 2 -6.75 0.89 -4.88
N GLU A 3 -6.25 1.30 -6.04
CA GLU A 3 -5.03 2.10 -6.20
C GLU A 3 -5.37 3.40 -6.93
N ALA A 4 -4.77 4.50 -6.48
CA ALA A 4 -4.87 5.81 -7.10
C ALA A 4 -3.48 6.41 -7.26
N ASP A 5 -3.20 6.84 -8.48
CA ASP A 5 -1.89 7.29 -8.93
C ASP A 5 -1.97 8.72 -9.46
N TYR A 6 -1.03 9.56 -9.04
CA TYR A 6 -0.93 10.93 -9.54
C TYR A 6 0.51 11.24 -9.97
N PRO A 7 0.77 11.45 -11.28
CA PRO A 7 2.10 11.76 -11.75
C PRO A 7 2.49 13.18 -11.34
N LEU A 8 3.60 13.33 -10.63
CA LEU A 8 4.11 14.63 -10.20
C LEU A 8 5.06 15.20 -11.26
N ILE A 9 6.04 14.39 -11.65
CA ILE A 9 7.02 14.66 -12.71
C ILE A 9 7.36 13.34 -13.40
N GLN A 10 8.07 13.40 -14.52
CA GLN A 10 8.50 12.19 -15.22
C GLN A 10 9.32 11.28 -14.30
N GLY A 11 8.85 10.04 -14.10
CA GLY A 11 9.51 9.03 -13.27
C GLY A 11 9.30 9.20 -11.76
N LEU A 12 8.35 10.03 -11.32
CA LEU A 12 7.93 10.15 -9.93
C LEU A 12 6.41 10.33 -9.83
N ASP A 13 5.76 9.35 -9.22
CA ASP A 13 4.31 9.30 -9.03
C ASP A 13 3.98 9.26 -7.53
N LEU A 14 2.90 9.93 -7.16
CA LEU A 14 2.29 9.80 -5.83
C LEU A 14 1.33 8.61 -5.85
N LYS A 15 1.45 7.73 -4.86
CA LYS A 15 0.71 6.47 -4.76
C LYS A 15 -0.19 6.46 -3.53
N PHE A 16 -1.46 6.15 -3.71
CA PHE A 16 -2.41 5.86 -2.62
C PHE A 16 -3.06 4.50 -2.83
N LEU A 17 -3.08 3.67 -1.80
CA LEU A 17 -3.64 2.33 -1.86
C LEU A 17 -4.61 2.09 -0.70
N TYR A 18 -5.72 1.44 -1.01
CA TYR A 18 -6.67 0.93 -0.04
C TYR A 18 -6.89 -0.57 -0.26
N ASP A 19 -6.53 -1.37 0.73
CA ASP A 19 -6.81 -2.80 0.76
C ASP A 19 -7.86 -3.12 1.80
N PHE A 20 -8.85 -3.90 1.39
CA PHE A 20 -9.87 -4.45 2.26
C PHE A 20 -9.87 -5.96 2.08
N PHE A 21 -9.74 -6.69 3.18
CA PHE A 21 -9.81 -8.14 3.23
C PHE A 21 -10.77 -8.57 4.33
N ASP A 22 -11.83 -9.27 3.96
CA ASP A 22 -12.82 -9.82 4.90
C ASP A 22 -13.20 -11.25 4.47
N PRO A 23 -12.65 -12.28 5.14
CA PRO A 23 -12.97 -13.66 4.84
C PRO A 23 -14.38 -14.09 5.27
N ASN A 24 -15.01 -13.39 6.24
CA ASN A 24 -16.30 -13.78 6.80
C ASN A 24 -17.49 -13.01 6.18
N THR A 25 -17.22 -12.02 5.31
CA THR A 25 -18.23 -11.19 4.61
C THR A 25 -19.19 -10.43 5.55
N ASP A 26 -18.81 -10.23 6.81
CA ASP A 26 -19.61 -9.54 7.83
C ASP A 26 -19.40 -8.01 7.77
N ALA A 27 -18.38 -7.53 7.04
CA ALA A 27 -17.91 -6.15 6.86
C ALA A 27 -17.58 -5.38 8.16
N LYS A 28 -17.91 -5.94 9.32
CA LYS A 28 -17.77 -5.36 10.66
C LYS A 28 -16.68 -6.05 11.47
N SER A 29 -16.69 -7.38 11.53
CA SER A 29 -15.75 -8.17 12.33
C SER A 29 -14.90 -9.10 11.47
N GLY A 30 -13.71 -9.45 11.96
CA GLY A 30 -12.82 -10.38 11.27
C GLY A 30 -12.25 -9.87 9.95
N LYS A 31 -12.05 -8.55 9.83
CA LYS A 31 -11.53 -7.91 8.61
C LYS A 31 -10.17 -7.26 8.84
N VAL A 32 -9.44 -7.06 7.75
CA VAL A 32 -8.19 -6.32 7.71
C VAL A 32 -8.33 -5.20 6.69
N GLU A 33 -8.09 -3.97 7.12
CA GLU A 33 -8.08 -2.78 6.28
C GLU A 33 -6.68 -2.19 6.28
N ARG A 34 -6.16 -1.84 5.10
CA ARG A 34 -4.84 -1.20 4.96
C ARG A 34 -4.95 0.04 4.12
N TYR A 35 -4.38 1.11 4.63
CA TYR A 35 -4.28 2.40 3.96
C TYR A 35 -2.80 2.66 3.75
N SER A 36 -2.37 2.79 2.50
CA SER A 36 -0.97 3.06 2.16
C SER A 36 -0.86 4.34 1.36
N ALA A 37 0.17 5.12 1.65
CA ALA A 37 0.49 6.33 0.91
C ALA A 37 2.01 6.48 0.79
N GLY A 38 2.47 6.95 -0.36
CA GLY A 38 3.88 7.21 -0.60
C GLY A 38 4.14 7.57 -2.04
N VAL A 39 5.33 7.24 -2.52
CA VAL A 39 5.75 7.57 -3.88
C VAL A 39 6.23 6.33 -4.61
N GLU A 40 6.16 6.37 -5.92
CA GLU A 40 6.84 5.47 -6.83
C GLU A 40 7.80 6.29 -7.67
N PHE A 41 9.05 5.84 -7.78
CA PHE A 41 10.01 6.53 -8.63
C PHE A 41 10.97 5.58 -9.32
N MET A 42 11.46 6.02 -10.49
CA MET A 42 12.37 5.25 -11.33
C MET A 42 13.74 5.94 -11.37
N PRO A 43 14.68 5.58 -10.48
CA PRO A 43 15.98 6.24 -10.42
C PRO A 43 16.86 5.94 -11.65
N PHE A 44 16.66 4.78 -12.28
CA PHE A 44 17.34 4.36 -13.51
C PHE A 44 16.41 3.47 -14.33
N SER A 45 16.67 3.38 -15.65
CA SER A 45 15.88 2.56 -16.56
C SER A 45 15.84 1.11 -16.08
N GLY A 46 14.64 0.54 -16.00
CA GLY A 46 14.43 -0.84 -15.56
C GLY A 46 14.41 -1.03 -14.04
N VAL A 47 14.47 0.03 -13.24
CA VAL A 47 14.32 -0.06 -11.77
C VAL A 47 13.24 0.88 -11.29
N GLU A 48 12.28 0.34 -10.55
CA GLU A 48 11.21 1.06 -9.89
C GLU A 48 11.31 0.82 -8.38
N VAL A 49 11.18 1.88 -7.61
CA VAL A 49 11.21 1.85 -6.14
C VAL A 49 9.95 2.51 -5.61
N ARG A 50 9.23 1.80 -4.74
CA ARG A 50 7.96 2.26 -4.18
C ARG A 50 7.99 2.18 -2.64
N PRO A 51 8.50 3.22 -1.95
CA PRO A 51 8.36 3.34 -0.50
C PRO A 51 6.95 3.87 -0.14
N LEU A 52 6.26 3.14 0.72
CA LEU A 52 4.93 3.44 1.22
C LEU A 52 4.90 3.40 2.74
N LEU A 53 4.26 4.40 3.35
CA LEU A 53 3.80 4.28 4.73
C LEU A 53 2.46 3.57 4.72
N ARG A 54 2.31 2.50 5.49
CA ARG A 54 1.10 1.69 5.57
C ARG A 54 0.55 1.67 6.99
N ILE A 55 -0.74 1.96 7.11
CA ILE A 55 -1.51 1.83 8.35
C ILE A 55 -2.43 0.63 8.19
N THR A 56 -2.26 -0.37 9.07
CA THR A 56 -3.09 -1.57 9.10
C THR A 56 -4.04 -1.51 10.29
N LYS A 57 -5.33 -1.71 10.02
CA LYS A 57 -6.37 -1.93 11.02
C LYS A 57 -6.82 -3.38 10.94
N ASP A 58 -6.63 -4.13 12.00
CA ASP A 58 -6.91 -5.57 12.01
C ASP A 58 -7.92 -5.89 13.11
N THR A 59 -9.12 -6.32 12.71
CA THR A 59 -10.17 -6.75 13.63
C THR A 59 -10.28 -8.27 13.74
N THR A 60 -9.41 -9.03 13.06
CA THR A 60 -9.29 -10.48 13.21
C THR A 60 -8.61 -10.85 14.52
N ILE A 61 -7.68 -10.00 14.98
CA ILE A 61 -6.92 -10.19 16.22
C ILE A 61 -7.14 -8.94 17.09
N PRO A 62 -7.61 -9.08 18.35
CA PRO A 62 -7.84 -7.95 19.23
C PRO A 62 -6.59 -7.06 19.40
N ASN A 63 -6.78 -5.74 19.28
CA ASN A 63 -5.75 -4.71 19.48
C ASN A 63 -4.52 -4.83 18.56
N ARG A 64 -4.70 -5.28 17.31
CA ARG A 64 -3.60 -5.44 16.35
C ARG A 64 -3.58 -4.37 15.26
N ASP A 65 -3.63 -3.12 15.67
CA ASP A 65 -3.41 -1.98 14.77
C ASP A 65 -1.93 -1.62 14.78
N TYR A 66 -1.35 -1.43 13.59
CA TYR A 66 0.06 -1.08 13.46
C TYR A 66 0.34 -0.26 12.20
N THR A 67 1.44 0.48 12.27
CA THR A 67 1.98 1.25 11.15
C THR A 67 3.32 0.68 10.75
N ASP A 68 3.52 0.44 9.47
CA ASP A 68 4.75 -0.10 8.92
C ASP A 68 5.21 0.68 7.67
N VAL A 69 6.50 0.56 7.36
CA VAL A 69 7.07 1.06 6.12
C VAL A 69 7.21 -0.11 5.17
N HIS A 70 6.55 -0.03 4.02
CA HIS A 70 6.60 -1.03 2.97
C HIS A 70 7.42 -0.48 1.80
N VAL A 71 8.54 -1.13 1.48
CA VAL A 71 9.36 -0.77 0.32
C VAL A 71 9.30 -1.90 -0.70
N MET A 72 8.78 -1.60 -1.88
CA MET A 72 8.74 -2.54 -3.01
C MET A 72 9.75 -2.12 -4.07
N PHE A 73 10.39 -3.11 -4.69
CA PHE A 73 11.29 -2.94 -5.82
C PHE A 73 10.75 -3.73 -7.01
N HIS A 74 10.65 -3.10 -8.17
CA HIS A 74 10.44 -3.77 -9.44
C HIS A 74 11.72 -3.67 -10.26
N LEU A 75 12.28 -4.81 -10.66
CA LEU A 75 13.44 -4.88 -11.54
C LEU A 75 13.00 -5.49 -12.87
N TYR A 76 13.04 -4.69 -13.93
CA TYR A 76 12.79 -5.13 -15.29
C TYR A 76 14.13 -5.59 -15.89
N LEU A 77 14.36 -6.90 -15.89
CA LEU A 77 15.58 -7.57 -16.41
C LEU A 77 15.33 -8.18 -17.79
#